data_AF-A0A554JBF3-F1
#
_entry.id   AF-A0A554JBF3-F1
#
_cell.length_a   1.000
_cell.length_b   1.000
_cell.length_c   1.000
_cell.angle_alpha   90.00
_cell.angle_beta   90.00
_cell.angle_gamma   90.00
#
_symmetry.space_group_name_H-M   'P 1'
#
loop_
_entity.id
_entity.type
_entity.pdbx_description
1 polymer ?
#
loop_
_entity_poly.entity_id
_entity_poly.type
_entity_poly.pdbx_seq_one_letter_code
_entity_poly.pdbx_strand_id
1 'polypeptide(L)'
;MGMSDPIMLWLGNYDRYNQLTKRWTGLDLNVVDQGNYLAWQLDLKKLPTIGANGTIFRAELFKTAKIGDYLFDIEVLYQYLNKRPAKFAKVKVGIVHAYCNTTAAFKRKQQRRIQDFNFYERTGQRQFWSSNLNYRGLAKFILCTVTVLPLLYQVMIGYRRVADRAWWYHPIACWITLWIYASNRIGLRFKTPAIADRQNWRQGA
;
A
#
# COMPACT_ATOMS: atom_id res chain seq x y z
N MET A 1 -11.85 5.99 1.08
CA MET A 1 -10.66 6.31 1.92
C MET A 1 -9.35 6.56 1.17
N GLY A 2 -9.18 6.11 -0.09
CA GLY A 2 -7.94 6.39 -0.82
C GLY A 2 -6.77 5.47 -0.44
N MET A 3 -7.05 4.22 -0.06
CA MET A 3 -6.03 3.19 0.15
C MET A 3 -6.63 1.81 -0.05
N SER A 4 -5.79 0.86 -0.46
CA SER A 4 -6.17 -0.55 -0.63
C SER A 4 -6.08 -1.32 0.68
N ASP A 5 -5.14 -0.95 1.54
CA ASP A 5 -4.90 -1.58 2.84
C ASP A 5 -5.06 -0.52 3.95
N PRO A 6 -5.99 -0.71 4.89
CA PRO A 6 -6.25 0.25 5.97
C PRO A 6 -4.99 0.64 6.76
N ILE A 7 -4.05 -0.29 7.00
CA ILE A 7 -2.87 -0.01 7.82
C ILE A 7 -2.02 1.15 7.28
N MET A 8 -2.08 1.37 5.96
CA MET A 8 -1.32 2.43 5.28
C MET A 8 -1.73 3.83 5.73
N LEU A 9 -2.96 4.02 6.22
CA LEU A 9 -3.40 5.28 6.81
C LEU A 9 -2.46 5.73 7.94
N TRP A 10 -2.12 4.79 8.83
CA TRP A 10 -1.32 5.06 10.02
C TRP A 10 0.17 5.02 9.75
N LEU A 11 0.61 4.18 8.79
CA LEU A 11 2.01 4.19 8.35
C LEU A 11 2.35 5.45 7.56
N GLY A 12 1.36 6.09 6.94
CA GLY A 12 1.52 7.27 6.10
C GLY A 12 1.89 6.95 4.64
N ASN A 13 2.17 5.69 4.32
CA ASN A 13 2.60 5.28 2.97
C ASN A 13 1.41 4.84 2.10
N TYR A 14 0.67 5.81 1.58
CA TYR A 14 -0.37 5.62 0.56
C TYR A 14 -0.14 6.59 -0.61
N ASP A 15 -0.74 6.28 -1.76
CA ASP A 15 -0.48 6.96 -3.04
C ASP A 15 -1.75 7.56 -3.70
N ARG A 16 -2.93 7.40 -3.08
CA ARG A 16 -4.21 7.93 -3.57
C ARG A 16 -4.73 9.02 -2.66
N TYR A 17 -5.52 9.93 -3.23
CA TYR A 17 -6.14 10.99 -2.45
C TYR A 17 -7.04 10.44 -1.35
N ASN A 18 -6.72 10.79 -0.11
CA ASN A 18 -7.37 10.31 1.07
C ASN A 18 -8.30 11.38 1.64
N GLN A 19 -9.57 11.04 1.73
CA GLN A 19 -10.60 11.98 2.19
C GLN A 19 -10.54 12.31 3.69
N LEU A 20 -9.91 11.47 4.52
CA LEU A 20 -9.69 11.71 5.96
C LEU A 20 -8.51 12.63 6.22
N THR A 21 -7.41 12.46 5.48
CA THR A 21 -6.20 13.27 5.69
C THR A 21 -6.14 14.50 4.79
N LYS A 22 -6.98 14.55 3.74
CA LYS A 22 -6.96 15.55 2.67
C LYS A 22 -5.61 15.63 1.95
N ARG A 23 -4.87 14.52 1.95
CA ARG A 23 -3.56 14.36 1.32
C ARG A 23 -3.56 13.14 0.40
N TRP A 24 -2.69 13.13 -0.61
CA TRP A 24 -2.47 11.97 -1.47
C TRP A 24 -1.45 10.98 -0.90
N THR A 25 -0.65 11.42 0.08
CA THR A 25 0.27 10.60 0.86
C THR A 25 0.43 11.19 2.26
N GLY A 26 0.75 10.35 3.23
CA GLY A 26 1.11 10.78 4.59
C GLY A 26 2.62 11.00 4.76
N LEU A 27 3.42 10.69 3.74
CA LEU A 27 4.85 10.95 3.73
C LEU A 27 5.14 12.44 3.60
N ASP A 28 6.18 12.89 4.28
CA ASP A 28 6.67 14.27 4.23
C ASP A 28 7.58 14.47 3.02
N LEU A 29 6.96 14.80 1.88
CA LEU A 29 7.63 14.98 0.59
C LEU A 29 7.72 16.45 0.22
N ASN A 30 8.88 16.87 -0.29
CA ASN A 30 9.07 18.18 -0.89
C ASN A 30 8.48 18.19 -2.30
N VAL A 31 7.16 18.42 -2.37
CA VAL A 31 6.38 18.42 -3.61
C VAL A 31 6.22 19.85 -4.13
N VAL A 32 6.54 20.04 -5.41
CA VAL A 32 6.26 21.27 -6.14
C VAL A 32 5.00 21.07 -6.97
N ASP A 33 4.02 21.96 -6.80
CA ASP A 33 2.82 21.99 -7.64
C ASP A 33 3.13 22.70 -8.96
N GLN A 34 2.91 22.02 -10.08
CA GLN A 34 3.17 22.52 -11.43
C GLN A 34 1.85 22.76 -12.20
N GLY A 35 0.76 23.01 -11.48
CA GLY A 35 -0.58 23.19 -12.05
C GLY A 35 -1.25 21.84 -12.33
N ASN A 36 -0.93 21.20 -13.47
CA ASN A 36 -1.58 19.97 -13.91
C ASN A 36 -0.97 18.69 -13.30
N TYR A 37 0.17 18.79 -12.65
CA TYR A 37 0.85 17.67 -12.00
C TYR A 37 1.62 18.14 -10.76
N LEU A 38 1.93 17.18 -9.90
CA LEU A 38 2.80 17.34 -8.75
C LEU A 38 4.17 16.76 -9.11
N ALA A 39 5.26 17.47 -8.82
CA ALA A 39 6.62 17.04 -9.11
C ALA A 39 7.45 16.98 -7.83
N TRP A 40 8.28 15.96 -7.69
CA TRP A 40 9.23 15.88 -6.59
C TRP A 40 10.46 15.04 -6.95
N GLN A 41 11.52 15.25 -6.20
CA GLN A 41 12.70 14.39 -6.21
C GLN A 41 12.41 13.16 -5.35
N LEU A 42 12.58 11.97 -5.92
CA LEU A 42 12.39 10.74 -5.17
C LEU A 42 13.53 10.55 -4.16
N ASP A 43 13.14 10.10 -2.97
CA ASP A 43 14.02 9.78 -1.84
C ASP A 43 13.72 8.35 -1.39
N LEU A 44 14.75 7.51 -1.32
CA LEU A 44 14.66 6.11 -0.87
C LEU A 44 14.08 5.98 0.53
N LYS A 45 14.32 6.96 1.42
CA LYS A 45 13.80 6.94 2.80
C LYS A 45 12.32 7.30 2.87
N LYS A 46 11.79 7.96 1.83
CA LYS A 46 10.43 8.50 1.79
C LYS A 46 9.73 8.13 0.49
N LEU A 47 9.90 6.89 0.00
CA LEU A 47 9.31 6.47 -1.26
C LEU A 47 7.83 6.06 -1.05
N PRO A 48 6.85 6.78 -1.62
CA PRO A 48 5.45 6.35 -1.56
C PRO A 48 5.25 5.08 -2.40
N THR A 49 4.17 4.33 -2.12
CA THR A 49 3.78 3.12 -2.88
C THR A 49 3.25 3.46 -4.29
N ILE A 50 4.12 4.00 -5.13
CA ILE A 50 3.86 4.42 -6.52
C ILE A 50 4.44 3.40 -7.51
N GLY A 51 4.08 3.54 -8.79
CA GLY A 51 4.69 2.77 -9.88
C GLY A 51 3.80 1.70 -10.49
N ALA A 52 2.67 1.39 -9.87
CA ALA A 52 1.70 0.44 -10.39
C ALA A 52 0.82 1.08 -11.49
N ASN A 53 -0.35 0.49 -11.74
CA ASN A 53 -1.38 0.90 -12.71
C ASN A 53 -1.43 2.41 -12.99
N GLY A 54 -1.30 2.78 -14.27
CA GLY A 54 -1.35 4.17 -14.73
C GLY A 54 -0.03 4.93 -14.61
N THR A 55 1.07 4.24 -14.25
CA THR A 55 2.42 4.82 -14.25
C THR A 55 3.12 4.55 -15.57
N ILE A 56 3.83 5.54 -16.10
CA ILE A 56 4.71 5.41 -17.25
C ILE A 56 6.14 5.63 -16.78
N PHE A 57 7.04 4.73 -17.16
CA PHE A 57 8.47 4.81 -16.88
C PHE A 57 9.27 4.96 -18.16
N ARG A 58 10.46 5.59 -18.06
CA ARG A 58 11.45 5.52 -19.12
C ARG A 58 11.96 4.09 -19.24
N ALA A 59 12.10 3.57 -20.46
CA ALA A 59 12.53 2.20 -20.70
C ALA A 59 13.90 1.86 -20.07
N GLU A 60 14.79 2.85 -19.95
CA GLU A 60 16.10 2.70 -19.30
C GLU A 60 16.01 2.24 -17.84
N LEU A 61 14.91 2.56 -17.15
CA LEU A 61 14.70 2.19 -15.74
C LEU A 61 14.72 0.66 -15.60
N PHE A 62 14.10 -0.04 -16.54
CA PHE A 62 14.05 -1.51 -16.58
C PHE A 62 15.36 -2.16 -17.00
N LYS A 63 16.21 -1.46 -17.77
CA LYS A 63 17.55 -1.99 -18.15
C LYS A 63 18.47 -2.16 -16.94
N THR A 64 18.20 -1.41 -15.86
CA THR A 64 19.05 -1.41 -14.65
C THR A 64 18.47 -2.21 -13.49
N ALA A 65 17.19 -2.60 -13.59
CA ALA A 65 16.49 -3.36 -12.58
C ALA A 65 16.74 -4.86 -12.78
N LYS A 66 16.99 -5.58 -11.69
CA LYS A 66 17.04 -7.04 -11.69
C LYS A 66 15.61 -7.56 -11.64
N ILE A 67 14.98 -7.62 -12.81
CA ILE A 67 13.64 -8.18 -12.99
C ILE A 67 13.77 -9.70 -12.89
N GLY A 68 13.28 -10.27 -11.79
CA GLY A 68 13.11 -11.72 -11.65
C GLY A 68 11.76 -12.19 -12.17
N ASP A 69 11.37 -13.42 -11.84
CA ASP A 69 10.09 -14.03 -12.26
C ASP A 69 8.85 -13.30 -11.73
N TYR A 70 9.02 -12.45 -10.71
CA TYR A 70 7.96 -11.65 -10.14
C TYR A 70 8.39 -10.19 -9.98
N LEU A 71 7.64 -9.30 -10.62
CA LEU A 71 7.90 -7.87 -10.61
C LEU A 71 7.08 -7.18 -9.53
N PHE A 72 7.76 -6.52 -8.60
CA PHE A 72 7.15 -5.54 -7.70
C PHE A 72 7.48 -4.13 -8.22
N ASP A 73 6.46 -3.38 -8.64
CA ASP A 73 6.62 -2.04 -9.24
C ASP A 73 7.55 -1.13 -8.41
N ILE A 74 7.36 -1.16 -7.09
CA ILE A 74 8.12 -0.34 -6.14
C ILE A 74 9.58 -0.79 -6.00
N GLU A 75 9.88 -2.07 -6.18
CA GLU A 75 11.26 -2.58 -6.09
C GLU A 75 12.08 -2.14 -7.31
N VAL A 76 11.46 -2.05 -8.49
CA VAL A 76 12.12 -1.51 -9.70
C VAL A 76 12.56 -0.06 -9.46
N LEU A 77 11.66 0.75 -8.89
CA LEU A 77 11.97 2.13 -8.51
C LEU A 77 13.05 2.18 -7.42
N TYR A 78 12.94 1.36 -6.39
CA TYR A 78 13.93 1.29 -5.31
C TYR A 78 15.33 0.94 -5.84
N GLN A 79 15.45 -0.07 -6.69
CA GLN A 79 16.72 -0.48 -7.30
C GLN A 79 17.31 0.60 -8.21
N TYR A 80 16.47 1.29 -8.99
CA TYR A 80 16.89 2.40 -9.83
C TYR A 80 17.43 3.56 -8.99
N LEU A 81 16.68 3.95 -7.95
CA LEU A 81 17.02 5.07 -7.06
C LEU A 81 18.30 4.84 -6.24
N ASN A 82 18.62 3.59 -5.93
CA ASN A 82 19.90 3.23 -5.29
C ASN A 82 21.12 3.54 -6.16
N LYS A 83 20.94 3.66 -7.49
CA LYS A 83 22.03 3.93 -8.43
C LYS A 83 22.05 5.38 -8.89
N ARG A 84 20.87 5.99 -9.06
CA ARG A 84 20.73 7.32 -9.66
C ARG A 84 19.54 8.07 -9.07
N PRO A 85 19.66 9.38 -8.82
CA PRO A 85 18.51 10.19 -8.44
C PRO A 85 17.47 10.22 -9.56
N ALA A 86 16.19 10.22 -9.20
CA ALA A 86 15.10 10.32 -10.18
C ALA A 86 14.01 11.29 -9.71
N LYS A 87 13.38 11.97 -10.66
CA LYS A 87 12.19 12.80 -10.41
C LYS A 87 10.94 12.01 -10.75
N PHE A 88 9.85 12.29 -10.05
CA PHE A 88 8.55 11.71 -10.34
C PHE A 88 7.52 12.82 -10.56
N ALA A 89 6.59 12.59 -11.48
CA ALA A 89 5.48 13.47 -11.77
C ALA A 89 4.17 12.70 -11.56
N LYS A 90 3.28 13.21 -10.70
CA LYS A 90 1.94 12.69 -10.49
C LYS A 90 0.93 13.64 -11.13
N VAL A 91 0.39 13.23 -12.28
CA VAL A 91 -0.66 13.99 -12.98
C VAL A 91 -1.92 14.04 -12.12
N LYS A 92 -2.59 15.21 -12.07
CA LYS A 92 -3.82 15.42 -11.30
C LYS A 92 -5.06 14.89 -12.03
N VAL A 93 -5.00 13.63 -12.47
CA VAL A 93 -6.10 12.92 -13.14
C VAL A 93 -6.58 11.75 -12.28
N GLY A 94 -7.88 11.47 -12.34
CA GLY A 94 -8.49 10.34 -11.64
C GLY A 94 -8.35 9.05 -12.43
N ILE A 95 -7.93 7.96 -11.76
CA ILE A 95 -8.00 6.60 -12.29
C ILE A 95 -8.92 5.80 -11.37
N VAL A 96 -9.97 5.22 -11.92
CA VAL A 96 -10.89 4.35 -11.17
C VAL A 96 -10.31 2.95 -11.10
N HIS A 97 -10.13 2.43 -9.89
CA HIS A 97 -9.66 1.06 -9.66
C HIS A 97 -10.71 0.33 -8.82
N ALA A 98 -11.46 -0.56 -9.46
CA ALA A 98 -12.35 -1.50 -8.78
C ALA A 98 -11.52 -2.47 -7.94
N TYR A 99 -11.45 -2.25 -6.62
CA TYR A 99 -10.50 -2.97 -5.76
C TYR A 99 -10.99 -4.37 -5.39
N CYS A 100 -12.19 -4.48 -4.84
CA CYS A 100 -12.89 -5.73 -4.53
C CYS A 100 -14.39 -5.45 -4.37
N ASN A 101 -15.23 -6.44 -4.63
CA ASN A 101 -16.69 -6.34 -4.54
C ASN A 101 -17.27 -7.02 -3.28
N THR A 102 -16.48 -7.84 -2.57
CA THR A 102 -16.94 -8.59 -1.40
C THR A 102 -15.89 -8.64 -0.29
N THR A 103 -16.34 -8.84 0.94
CA THR A 103 -15.48 -9.07 2.12
C THR A 103 -14.58 -10.29 1.95
N ALA A 104 -15.08 -11.35 1.31
CA ALA A 104 -14.30 -12.56 1.03
C ALA A 104 -13.16 -12.28 0.04
N ALA A 105 -13.43 -11.53 -1.03
CA ALA A 105 -12.40 -11.08 -1.97
C ALA A 105 -11.36 -10.19 -1.29
N PHE A 106 -11.79 -9.27 -0.42
CA PHE A 106 -10.90 -8.45 0.40
C PHE A 106 -9.97 -9.30 1.27
N LYS A 107 -10.54 -10.26 2.03
CA LYS A 107 -9.79 -11.18 2.88
C LYS A 107 -8.75 -11.97 2.08
N ARG A 108 -9.14 -12.56 0.94
CA ARG A 108 -8.22 -13.29 0.05
C ARG A 108 -7.09 -12.41 -0.47
N LYS A 109 -7.41 -11.18 -0.88
CA LYS A 109 -6.43 -10.22 -1.42
C LYS A 109 -5.43 -9.79 -0.35
N GLN A 110 -5.87 -9.56 0.88
CA GLN A 110 -5.01 -9.27 2.02
C GLN A 110 -4.14 -10.47 2.41
N GLN A 111 -4.72 -11.67 2.46
CA GLN A 111 -3.98 -12.91 2.76
C GLN A 111 -2.88 -13.16 1.73
N ARG A 112 -3.19 -13.05 0.43
CA ARG A 112 -2.20 -13.19 -0.64
C ARG A 112 -1.07 -12.16 -0.51
N ARG A 113 -1.42 -10.89 -0.28
CA ARG A 113 -0.43 -9.81 -0.15
C ARG A 113 0.58 -10.09 0.95
N ILE A 114 0.13 -10.55 2.12
CA ILE A 114 1.04 -10.83 3.24
C ILE A 114 1.84 -12.13 3.01
N GLN A 115 1.26 -13.14 2.36
CA GLN A 115 1.97 -14.38 2.00
C GLN A 115 3.09 -14.10 1.00
N ASP A 116 2.77 -13.41 -0.10
CA ASP A 116 3.74 -13.01 -1.11
C ASP A 116 4.80 -12.11 -0.45
N PHE A 117 4.40 -11.13 0.35
CA PHE A 117 5.34 -10.29 1.10
C PHE A 117 6.34 -11.11 1.91
N ASN A 118 5.87 -12.04 2.75
CA ASN A 118 6.73 -12.85 3.60
C ASN A 118 7.63 -13.79 2.78
N PHE A 119 7.14 -14.36 1.68
CA PHE A 119 7.93 -15.21 0.79
C PHE A 119 9.07 -14.42 0.16
N TYR A 120 8.76 -13.30 -0.49
CA TYR A 120 9.74 -12.51 -1.22
C TYR A 120 10.69 -11.70 -0.30
N GLU A 121 10.27 -11.39 0.93
CA GLU A 121 11.17 -10.86 1.96
C GLU A 121 12.20 -11.92 2.37
N ARG A 122 11.78 -13.16 2.64
CA ARG A 122 12.71 -14.24 3.01
C ARG A 122 13.67 -14.62 1.89
N THR A 123 13.25 -14.55 0.62
CA THR A 123 14.13 -14.83 -0.53
C THR A 123 14.98 -13.63 -0.95
N GLY A 124 14.92 -12.51 -0.23
CA GLY A 124 15.71 -11.30 -0.50
C GLY A 124 15.28 -10.51 -1.73
N GLN A 125 14.14 -10.85 -2.34
CA GLN A 125 13.59 -10.17 -3.51
C GLN A 125 12.75 -8.92 -3.16
N ARG A 126 12.38 -8.75 -1.88
CA ARG A 126 11.78 -7.53 -1.32
C ARG A 126 12.78 -6.80 -0.45
N GLN A 127 13.28 -5.66 -0.91
CA GLN A 127 14.29 -4.86 -0.18
C GLN A 127 13.72 -3.55 0.36
N PHE A 128 12.71 -2.99 -0.31
CA PHE A 128 12.18 -1.67 0.04
C PHE A 128 11.53 -1.62 1.44
N TRP A 129 10.79 -2.66 1.83
CA TRP A 129 9.95 -2.63 3.03
C TRP A 129 10.71 -2.92 4.32
N SER A 130 11.75 -3.74 4.28
CA SER A 130 12.53 -4.12 5.47
C SER A 130 13.36 -2.95 6.02
N SER A 131 13.58 -1.89 5.25
CA SER A 131 14.42 -0.74 5.63
C SER A 131 13.64 0.46 6.22
N ASN A 132 12.31 0.51 6.12
CA ASN A 132 11.53 1.74 6.41
C ASN A 132 10.21 1.50 7.17
N LEU A 133 10.21 0.67 8.21
CA LEU A 133 8.98 0.37 8.97
C LEU A 133 8.65 1.46 10.00
N ASN A 134 7.48 2.09 9.87
CA ASN A 134 6.97 3.06 10.83
C ASN A 134 6.29 2.36 12.03
N TYR A 135 7.09 1.97 13.04
CA TYR A 135 6.59 1.28 14.23
C TYR A 135 5.56 2.08 15.04
N ARG A 136 5.69 3.41 15.08
CA ARG A 136 4.71 4.28 15.76
C ARG A 136 3.36 4.23 15.04
N GLY A 137 3.37 4.27 13.70
CA GLY A 137 2.18 4.09 12.88
C GLY A 137 1.52 2.73 13.09
N LEU A 138 2.31 1.65 13.13
CA LEU A 138 1.82 0.30 13.40
C LEU A 138 1.15 0.20 14.79
N ALA A 139 1.80 0.71 15.84
CA ALA A 139 1.24 0.72 17.19
C ALA A 139 -0.07 1.50 17.25
N LYS A 140 -0.12 2.68 16.59
CA LYS A 140 -1.34 3.49 16.50
C LYS A 140 -2.46 2.76 15.76
N PHE A 141 -2.14 2.04 14.68
CA PHE A 141 -3.13 1.21 13.96
C PHE A 141 -3.74 0.15 14.88
N ILE A 142 -2.89 -0.60 15.60
CA ILE A 142 -3.35 -1.65 16.53
C ILE A 142 -4.25 -1.03 17.60
N LEU A 143 -3.78 0.03 18.27
CA LEU A 143 -4.53 0.68 19.32
C LEU A 143 -5.89 1.21 18.82
N CYS A 144 -5.90 1.92 17.69
CA CYS A 144 -7.14 2.43 17.09
C CYS A 144 -8.09 1.28 16.71
N THR A 145 -7.56 0.16 16.21
CA THR A 145 -8.38 -0.98 15.78
C THR A 145 -9.03 -1.69 16.96
N VAL A 146 -8.25 -1.99 17.99
CA VAL A 146 -8.74 -2.70 19.18
C VAL A 146 -9.71 -1.83 19.99
N THR A 147 -9.44 -0.52 20.11
CA THR A 147 -10.32 0.39 20.86
C THR A 147 -11.60 0.75 20.11
N VAL A 148 -11.63 0.61 18.77
CA VAL A 148 -12.76 0.86 17.86
C VAL A 148 -13.26 2.32 17.81
N LEU A 149 -13.30 3.05 18.93
CA LEU A 149 -13.77 4.45 19.00
C LEU A 149 -13.08 5.37 17.99
N PRO A 150 -11.74 5.32 17.80
CA PRO A 150 -11.09 6.15 16.78
C PRO A 150 -11.53 5.80 15.35
N LEU A 151 -11.88 4.53 15.08
CA LEU A 151 -12.37 4.10 13.78
C LEU A 151 -13.78 4.64 13.53
N LEU A 152 -14.66 4.60 14.53
CA LEU A 152 -16.00 5.18 14.43
C LEU A 152 -15.94 6.69 14.20
N TYR A 153 -15.03 7.39 14.89
CA TYR A 153 -14.76 8.80 14.64
C TYR A 153 -14.32 9.06 13.19
N GLN A 154 -13.43 8.22 12.65
CA GLN A 154 -13.02 8.30 11.24
C GLN A 154 -14.19 8.04 10.28
N VAL A 155 -15.08 7.09 10.58
CA VAL A 155 -16.30 6.85 9.81
C VAL A 155 -17.17 8.11 9.77
N MET A 156 -17.41 8.75 10.91
CA MET A 156 -18.22 9.97 10.99
C MET A 156 -17.61 11.12 10.18
N ILE A 157 -16.31 11.39 10.35
CA ILE A 157 -15.62 12.43 9.57
C ILE A 157 -15.68 12.12 8.07
N GLY A 158 -15.40 10.86 7.72
CA GLY A 158 -15.41 10.41 6.35
C GLY A 158 -16.77 10.60 5.70
N TYR A 159 -17.83 10.15 6.37
CA TYR A 159 -19.21 10.25 5.92
C TYR A 159 -19.65 11.71 5.75
N ARG A 160 -19.27 12.60 6.66
CA ARG A 160 -19.53 14.04 6.53
C ARG A 160 -18.84 14.69 5.33
N ARG A 161 -17.69 14.17 4.92
CA ARG A 161 -16.91 14.69 3.78
C ARG A 161 -17.35 14.10 2.45
N VAL A 162 -17.75 12.83 2.46
CA VAL A 162 -18.25 12.09 1.31
C VAL A 162 -19.35 11.17 1.84
N ALA A 163 -20.60 11.51 1.56
CA ALA A 163 -21.77 10.77 2.02
C ALA A 163 -21.86 9.43 1.27
N ASP A 164 -21.24 8.39 1.85
CA ASP A 164 -21.17 7.06 1.27
C ASP A 164 -21.25 6.00 2.39
N ARG A 165 -22.13 5.00 2.23
CA ARG A 165 -22.28 3.92 3.21
C ARG A 165 -21.02 3.05 3.32
N ALA A 166 -20.14 3.06 2.31
CA ALA A 166 -18.87 2.34 2.33
C ALA A 166 -17.97 2.74 3.52
N TRP A 167 -18.16 3.91 4.15
CA TRP A 167 -17.43 4.27 5.36
C TRP A 167 -17.62 3.28 6.50
N TRP A 168 -18.82 2.69 6.64
CA TRP A 168 -19.10 1.68 7.68
C TRP A 168 -18.32 0.38 7.51
N TYR A 169 -17.75 0.13 6.33
CA TYR A 169 -16.86 -1.01 6.11
C TYR A 169 -15.46 -0.79 6.72
N HIS A 170 -15.10 0.44 7.10
CA HIS A 170 -13.78 0.77 7.64
C HIS A 170 -13.38 -0.06 8.87
N PRO A 171 -14.22 -0.17 9.92
CA PRO A 171 -13.81 -0.92 11.10
C PRO A 171 -13.66 -2.41 10.78
N ILE A 172 -14.55 -2.95 9.95
CA ILE A 172 -14.49 -4.34 9.47
C ILE A 172 -13.18 -4.59 8.73
N ALA A 173 -12.82 -3.70 7.78
CA ALA A 173 -11.58 -3.81 7.02
C ALA A 173 -10.34 -3.76 7.93
N CYS A 174 -10.32 -2.87 8.94
CA CYS A 174 -9.22 -2.77 9.90
C CYS A 174 -9.04 -4.05 10.72
N TRP A 175 -10.13 -4.61 11.24
CA TRP A 175 -10.11 -5.87 11.98
C TRP A 175 -9.64 -7.04 11.13
N ILE A 176 -10.11 -7.15 9.87
CA ILE A 176 -9.64 -8.17 8.93
C ILE A 176 -8.14 -8.04 8.68
N THR A 177 -7.64 -6.81 8.41
CA THR A 177 -6.21 -6.58 8.21
C THR A 177 -5.41 -6.96 9.46
N LEU A 178 -5.83 -6.52 10.65
CA LEU A 178 -5.14 -6.85 11.91
C LEU A 178 -5.07 -8.36 12.12
N TRP A 179 -6.18 -9.08 11.95
CA TRP A 179 -6.25 -10.53 12.11
C TRP A 179 -5.34 -11.27 11.12
N ILE A 180 -5.39 -10.92 9.84
CA ILE A 180 -4.57 -11.54 8.80
C ILE A 180 -3.09 -11.32 9.09
N TYR A 181 -2.71 -10.10 9.44
CA TYR A 181 -1.31 -9.75 9.67
C TYR A 181 -0.78 -10.47 10.92
N ALA A 182 -1.55 -10.47 12.01
CA ALA A 182 -1.19 -11.17 13.24
C ALA A 182 -1.06 -12.69 13.04
N SER A 183 -2.07 -13.33 12.43
CA SER A 183 -2.08 -14.78 12.19
C SER A 183 -0.95 -15.24 11.27
N ASN A 184 -0.66 -14.50 10.18
CA ASN A 184 0.47 -14.82 9.31
C ASN A 184 1.80 -14.62 10.03
N ARG A 185 1.97 -13.54 10.81
CA ARG A 185 3.20 -13.31 11.57
C ARG A 185 3.47 -14.40 12.60
N ILE A 186 2.42 -14.88 13.28
CA ILE A 186 2.52 -16.04 14.19
C ILE A 186 2.82 -17.31 13.41
N GLY A 187 2.13 -17.55 12.30
CA GLY A 187 2.32 -18.72 11.43
C GLY A 187 3.74 -18.87 10.89
N LEU A 188 4.45 -17.76 10.62
CA LEU A 188 5.84 -17.78 10.19
C LEU A 188 6.82 -18.41 11.20
N ARG A 189 6.42 -18.55 12.47
CA ARG A 189 7.19 -19.28 13.48
C ARG A 189 7.12 -20.80 13.32
N PHE A 190 6.09 -21.28 12.61
CA PHE A 190 5.79 -22.71 12.46
C PHE A 190 5.90 -23.21 11.03
N LYS A 191 5.82 -22.32 10.02
CA LYS A 191 5.83 -22.69 8.60
C LYS A 191 6.69 -21.73 7.78
N THR A 192 7.37 -22.29 6.78
CA THR A 192 8.03 -21.50 5.75
C THR A 192 6.97 -20.85 4.84
N PRO A 193 7.05 -19.55 4.57
CA PRO A 193 6.13 -18.90 3.65
C PRO A 193 6.27 -19.52 2.26
N ALA A 194 5.15 -19.64 1.56
CA ALA A 194 5.06 -20.08 0.19
C ALA A 194 4.29 -19.05 -0.61
N ILE A 195 4.57 -18.97 -1.92
CA ILE A 195 3.78 -18.15 -2.85
C ILE A 195 2.34 -18.67 -2.85
N ALA A 196 1.36 -17.77 -2.88
CA ALA A 196 -0.03 -18.17 -3.02
C ALA A 196 -0.25 -18.90 -4.35
N ASP A 197 -0.91 -20.06 -4.32
CA ASP A 197 -1.26 -20.81 -5.54
C ASP A 197 -2.12 -19.96 -6.49
N ARG A 198 -1.77 -20.01 -7.78
CA ARG A 198 -2.33 -19.20 -8.86
C ARG A 198 -2.97 -20.02 -9.97
N GLN A 199 -2.97 -21.36 -9.89
CA GLN A 199 -3.48 -22.23 -10.96
C GLN A 199 -4.94 -21.95 -11.33
N ASN A 200 -5.77 -21.54 -10.36
CA ASN A 200 -7.21 -21.29 -10.55
C ASN A 200 -7.60 -19.81 -10.52
N TRP A 201 -6.67 -18.88 -10.81
CA TRP A 201 -6.97 -17.45 -10.74
C TRP A 201 -7.93 -16.98 -11.85
N ARG A 202 -8.98 -16.27 -11.42
CA ARG A 202 -9.87 -15.51 -12.30
C ARG A 202 -9.80 -14.04 -11.90
N GLN A 203 -9.71 -13.12 -12.87
CA GLN A 203 -9.83 -11.69 -12.58
C GLN A 203 -11.24 -11.40 -12.04
N GLY A 204 -11.34 -10.90 -10.81
CA GLY A 204 -12.62 -10.45 -10.21
C GLY A 204 -13.15 -11.28 -9.03
N ALA A 205 -12.43 -12.32 -8.59
CA ALA A 205 -12.72 -13.05 -7.35
C ALA A 205 -11.74 -12.72 -6.21
#